data_AF-A0A6G1R508-F1
#
_entry.id   AF-A0A6G1R508-F1
#
_cell.length_a   1.000
_cell.length_b   1.000
_cell.length_c   1.000
_cell.angle_alpha   90.00
_cell.angle_beta   90.00
_cell.angle_gamma   90.00
#
_symmetry.space_group_name_H-M   'P 1'
#
loop_
_entity.id
_entity.type
_entity.pdbx_description
1 polymer ?
#
loop_
_entity_poly.entity_id
_entity_poly.type
_entity_poly.pdbx_seq_one_letter_code
_entity_poly.pdbx_strand_id
1 'polypeptide(L)'
;HPDRDGDGAGAEPCRACRGLTDSFSRGLERTEHEGFGGGNTAWEEEKLAKYRHSETRLLEVLEGVCAPSDFACHQLLEQSEEHVEQWWFHEQQQHPDFFRWLCVDRLALCCLPGTYGPDCRPCAG
;
A
#
# COMPACT_ATOMS: atom_id res chain seq x y z
N HIS A 1 -30.45 -2.60 -11.93
CA HIS A 1 -30.17 -1.25 -12.42
C HIS A 1 -28.72 -0.97 -12.03
N PRO A 2 -27.76 -0.87 -12.95
CA PRO A 2 -26.38 -0.58 -12.57
C PRO A 2 -26.32 0.88 -12.15
N ASP A 3 -25.90 1.10 -10.90
CA ASP A 3 -25.66 2.43 -10.35
C ASP A 3 -24.60 3.14 -11.20
N ARG A 4 -24.97 4.30 -11.74
CA ARG A 4 -24.06 5.21 -12.43
C ARG A 4 -23.45 6.09 -11.35
N ASP A 5 -22.31 5.66 -10.82
CA ASP A 5 -21.47 6.47 -9.95
C ASP A 5 -21.10 7.78 -10.66
N GLY A 6 -21.54 8.88 -10.06
CA GLY A 6 -21.26 10.24 -10.52
C GLY A 6 -19.90 10.75 -10.04
N ASP A 7 -19.22 11.45 -10.95
CA ASP A 7 -18.25 12.53 -10.70
C ASP A 7 -17.05 12.18 -9.77
N GLY A 8 -15.91 11.65 -10.22
CA GLY A 8 -15.22 11.76 -11.51
C GLY A 8 -13.77 12.25 -11.33
N ALA A 9 -13.46 12.99 -10.25
CA ALA A 9 -12.11 13.50 -9.98
C ALA A 9 -11.45 12.95 -8.70
N GLY A 10 -12.23 12.65 -7.64
CA GLY A 10 -11.71 12.05 -6.39
C GLY A 10 -11.79 10.52 -6.33
N ALA A 11 -12.72 9.93 -7.10
CA ALA A 11 -12.93 8.49 -7.13
C ALA A 11 -11.77 7.72 -7.82
N GLU A 12 -11.20 8.28 -8.88
CA GLU A 12 -10.09 7.67 -9.61
C GLU A 12 -8.77 7.66 -8.81
N PRO A 13 -8.33 8.78 -8.18
CA PRO A 13 -7.15 8.77 -7.31
C PRO A 13 -7.29 7.83 -6.12
N CYS A 14 -8.47 7.79 -5.47
CA CYS A 14 -8.69 6.85 -4.38
C CYS A 14 -8.66 5.39 -4.86
N ARG A 15 -9.27 5.10 -6.02
CA ARG A 15 -9.23 3.76 -6.62
C ARG A 15 -7.80 3.33 -6.94
N ALA A 16 -7.00 4.21 -7.54
CA ALA A 16 -5.59 3.95 -7.82
C ALA A 16 -4.80 3.70 -6.53
N CYS A 17 -4.98 4.54 -5.50
CA CYS A 17 -4.31 4.37 -4.21
C CYS A 17 -4.69 3.07 -3.51
N ARG A 18 -5.99 2.72 -3.50
CA ARG A 18 -6.45 1.44 -2.98
C ARG A 18 -5.82 0.26 -3.72
N GLY A 19 -5.81 0.30 -5.05
CA GLY A 19 -5.18 -0.73 -5.88
C GLY A 19 -3.69 -0.88 -5.57
N LEU A 20 -2.98 0.25 -5.44
CA LEU A 20 -1.57 0.30 -5.06
C LEU A 20 -1.33 -0.36 -3.69
N THR A 21 -2.06 0.05 -2.65
CA THR A 21 -1.86 -0.48 -1.28
C THR A 21 -2.29 -1.94 -1.14
N ASP A 22 -3.31 -2.37 -1.89
CA ASP A 22 -3.72 -3.77 -1.95
C ASP A 22 -2.65 -4.64 -2.61
N SER A 23 -2.07 -4.18 -3.74
CA SER A 23 -0.95 -4.87 -4.40
C SER A 23 0.31 -4.88 -3.56
N PHE A 24 0.61 -3.77 -2.88
CA PHE A 24 1.73 -3.68 -1.94
C PHE A 24 1.60 -4.74 -0.84
N SER A 25 0.43 -4.85 -0.20
CA SER A 25 0.16 -5.83 0.84
C SER A 25 0.35 -7.27 0.35
N ARG A 26 -0.13 -7.59 -0.86
CA ARG A 26 0.15 -8.90 -1.51
C ARG A 26 1.63 -9.13 -1.79
N GLY A 27 2.37 -8.08 -2.15
CA GLY A 27 3.81 -8.12 -2.31
C GLY A 27 4.54 -8.42 -1.00
N LEU A 28 4.08 -7.86 0.12
CA LEU A 28 4.59 -8.17 1.45
C LEU A 28 4.44 -9.65 1.78
N GLU A 29 3.23 -10.20 1.61
CA GLU A 29 2.95 -11.62 1.87
C GLU A 29 3.82 -12.53 0.99
N ARG A 30 3.89 -12.23 -0.32
CA ARG A 30 4.71 -12.99 -1.27
C ARG A 30 6.18 -13.03 -0.87
N THR A 31 6.78 -11.88 -0.57
CA THR A 31 8.19 -11.77 -0.19
C THR A 31 8.47 -12.21 1.25
N GLU A 32 7.46 -12.30 2.11
CA GLU A 32 7.59 -12.89 3.45
C GLU A 32 7.81 -14.41 3.38
N HIS A 33 7.19 -15.08 2.40
CA HIS A 33 7.24 -16.53 2.23
C HIS A 33 8.40 -17.05 1.38
N GLU A 34 9.21 -16.17 0.76
CA GLU A 34 10.42 -16.60 0.03
C GLU A 34 11.56 -17.04 0.98
N GLY A 35 11.35 -16.93 2.30
CA GLY A 35 12.24 -17.42 3.35
C GLY A 35 12.08 -18.90 3.68
N PHE A 36 12.62 -19.77 2.82
CA PHE A 36 13.20 -21.10 3.09
C PHE A 36 12.51 -22.12 4.01
N GLY A 37 12.26 -23.31 3.45
CA GLY A 37 11.92 -24.51 4.20
C GLY A 37 13.09 -25.06 5.03
N GLY A 38 12.92 -25.11 6.35
CA GLY A 38 13.33 -26.26 7.17
C GLY A 38 14.70 -26.27 7.85
N GLY A 39 15.24 -25.14 8.32
CA GLY A 39 16.49 -25.09 9.10
C GLY A 39 16.39 -24.19 10.35
N ASN A 40 16.67 -24.74 11.53
CA ASN A 40 16.54 -24.04 12.82
C ASN A 40 17.90 -23.43 13.25
N THR A 41 18.53 -22.57 12.45
CA THR A 41 19.78 -21.92 12.89
C THR A 41 19.62 -20.42 13.15
N ALA A 42 20.15 -19.94 14.27
CA ALA A 42 20.10 -18.52 14.67
C ALA A 42 20.75 -17.57 13.63
N TRP A 43 21.67 -18.08 12.80
CA TRP A 43 22.27 -17.34 11.69
C TRP A 43 21.27 -17.12 10.55
N GLU A 44 20.43 -18.12 10.23
CA GLU A 44 19.33 -17.98 9.27
C GLU A 44 18.30 -16.97 9.79
N GLU A 45 17.94 -17.03 11.07
CA GLU A 45 17.02 -16.08 11.71
C GLU A 45 17.53 -14.62 11.65
N GLU A 46 18.83 -14.38 11.90
CA GLU A 46 19.42 -13.04 11.83
C GLU A 46 19.46 -12.49 10.39
N LYS A 47 19.76 -13.34 9.41
CA LYS A 47 19.79 -12.96 7.99
C LYS A 47 18.38 -12.71 7.45
N LEU A 48 17.41 -13.52 7.86
CA LEU A 48 15.99 -13.31 7.55
C LEU A 48 15.46 -12.02 8.18
N ALA A 49 15.86 -11.71 9.42
CA ALA A 49 15.50 -10.43 10.05
C ALA A 49 16.07 -9.22 9.28
N LYS A 50 17.29 -9.32 8.73
CA LYS A 50 17.89 -8.28 7.89
C LYS A 50 17.16 -8.11 6.56
N TYR A 51 16.79 -9.21 5.90
CA TYR A 51 16.03 -9.16 4.64
C TYR A 51 14.61 -8.60 4.84
N ARG A 52 13.91 -9.01 5.91
CA ARG A 52 12.53 -8.62 6.22
C ARG A 52 12.29 -7.10 6.16
N HIS A 53 13.25 -6.28 6.57
CA HIS A 53 13.14 -4.82 6.58
C HIS A 53 14.19 -4.13 5.68
N SER A 54 14.76 -4.87 4.73
CA SER A 54 15.74 -4.33 3.78
C SER A 54 15.10 -3.50 2.68
N GLU A 55 15.86 -2.53 2.15
CA GLU A 55 15.53 -1.81 0.92
C GLU A 55 15.34 -2.75 -0.27
N THR A 56 16.15 -3.81 -0.37
CA THR A 56 16.01 -4.83 -1.43
C THR A 56 14.61 -5.45 -1.44
N ARG A 57 14.10 -5.88 -0.27
CA ARG A 57 12.75 -6.42 -0.17
C ARG A 57 11.70 -5.37 -0.55
N LEU A 58 11.88 -4.11 -0.14
CA LEU A 58 10.98 -3.03 -0.53
C LEU A 58 10.91 -2.88 -2.05
N LEU A 59 12.05 -2.85 -2.74
CA LEU A 59 12.11 -2.73 -4.20
C LEU A 59 11.45 -3.93 -4.91
N GLU A 60 11.67 -5.15 -4.42
CA GLU A 60 11.01 -6.37 -4.93
C GLU A 60 9.47 -6.30 -4.80
N VAL A 61 8.98 -5.75 -3.68
CA VAL A 61 7.54 -5.50 -3.49
C VAL A 61 7.06 -4.48 -4.52
N LEU A 62 7.74 -3.34 -4.62
CA LEU A 62 7.38 -2.22 -5.48
C LEU A 62 7.35 -2.57 -6.98
N GLU A 63 8.24 -3.44 -7.44
CA GLU A 63 8.27 -3.92 -8.84
C GLU A 63 6.94 -4.57 -9.26
N GLY A 64 6.24 -5.21 -8.31
CA GLY A 64 4.96 -5.91 -8.57
C GLY A 64 3.71 -5.10 -8.23
N VAL A 65 3.83 -3.84 -7.80
CA VAL A 65 2.68 -3.06 -7.30
C VAL A 65 1.75 -2.63 -8.44
N CYS A 66 2.33 -2.14 -9.54
CA CYS A 66 1.59 -1.61 -10.67
C CYS A 66 1.69 -2.55 -11.88
N ALA A 67 0.58 -2.75 -12.58
CA ALA A 67 0.61 -3.43 -13.88
C ALA A 67 1.31 -2.54 -14.92
N PRO A 68 2.05 -3.09 -15.89
CA PRO A 68 2.82 -2.29 -16.86
C PRO A 68 2.00 -1.26 -17.66
N SER A 69 0.69 -1.48 -17.81
CA SER A 69 -0.23 -0.58 -18.51
C SER A 69 -0.98 0.40 -17.60
N ASP A 70 -0.78 0.33 -16.29
CA ASP A 70 -1.49 1.15 -15.30
C ASP A 70 -0.72 2.45 -14.99
N PHE A 71 -0.85 3.41 -15.90
CA PHE A 71 -0.19 4.71 -15.78
C PHE A 71 -0.57 5.49 -14.53
N ALA A 72 -1.83 5.37 -14.07
CA ALA A 72 -2.30 6.07 -12.88
C ALA A 72 -1.64 5.52 -11.61
N CYS A 73 -1.50 4.19 -11.51
CA CYS A 73 -0.75 3.55 -10.44
C CYS A 73 0.72 3.99 -10.44
N HIS A 74 1.39 3.95 -11.60
CA HIS A 74 2.80 4.34 -11.69
C HIS A 74 3.03 5.80 -11.29
N GLN A 75 2.19 6.72 -11.79
CA GLN A 75 2.30 8.13 -11.42
C GLN A 75 2.06 8.35 -9.92
N LEU A 76 1.09 7.65 -9.33
CA LEU A 76 0.83 7.74 -7.89
C LEU A 76 2.00 7.17 -7.07
N LEU A 77 2.57 6.04 -7.48
CA LEU A 77 3.71 5.43 -6.81
C LEU A 77 4.92 6.36 -6.84
N GLU A 78 5.25 6.94 -7.99
CA GLU A 78 6.33 7.94 -8.13
C GLU A 78 6.10 9.14 -7.20
N GLN A 79 4.88 9.68 -7.15
CA GLN A 79 4.55 10.82 -6.28
C GLN A 79 4.58 10.50 -4.79
N SER A 80 4.50 9.22 -4.42
CA SER A 80 4.41 8.78 -3.03
C SER A 80 5.62 7.99 -2.55
N GLU A 81 6.68 7.87 -3.35
CA GLU A 81 7.87 7.05 -3.05
C GLU A 81 8.47 7.36 -1.67
N GLU A 82 8.71 8.64 -1.37
CA GLU A 82 9.22 9.09 -0.05
C GLU A 82 8.30 8.65 1.10
N HIS A 83 6.98 8.67 0.88
CA HIS A 83 6.02 8.23 1.89
C HIS A 83 6.05 6.71 2.05
N VAL A 84 6.17 5.95 0.97
CA VAL A 84 6.30 4.50 1.04
C VAL A 84 7.57 4.10 1.79
N GLU A 85 8.70 4.73 1.50
CA GLU A 85 9.97 4.50 2.21
C GLU A 85 9.86 4.87 3.69
N GLN A 86 9.33 6.05 4.01
CA GLN A 86 9.11 6.48 5.39
C GLN A 86 8.26 5.46 6.14
N TRP A 87 7.18 4.99 5.53
CA TRP A 87 6.33 3.99 6.16
C TRP A 87 7.09 2.69 6.41
N TRP A 88 7.81 2.22 5.39
CA TRP A 88 8.57 0.99 5.42
C TRP A 88 9.64 0.99 6.51
N PHE A 89 10.42 2.06 6.64
CA PHE A 89 11.55 2.08 7.57
C PHE A 89 11.18 2.55 8.98
N HIS A 90 10.10 3.33 9.14
CA HIS A 90 9.87 4.06 10.38
C HIS A 90 8.45 3.96 10.94
N GLU A 91 7.42 3.78 10.11
CA GLU A 91 6.03 3.93 10.58
C GLU A 91 5.26 2.62 10.77
N GLN A 92 5.73 1.47 10.24
CA GLN A 92 4.96 0.21 10.25
C GLN A 92 4.41 -0.18 11.65
N GLN A 93 5.19 0.04 12.71
CA GLN A 93 4.78 -0.33 14.07
C GLN A 93 3.66 0.57 14.63
N GLN A 94 3.71 1.85 14.32
CA GLN A 94 2.73 2.84 14.79
C GLN A 94 1.49 2.88 13.88
N HIS A 95 1.69 2.56 12.60
CA HIS A 95 0.70 2.68 11.54
C HIS A 95 0.65 1.38 10.71
N PRO A 96 0.21 0.25 11.28
CA PRO A 96 0.24 -1.06 10.59
C PRO A 96 -0.71 -1.14 9.39
N ASP A 97 -1.75 -0.32 9.34
CA ASP A 97 -2.65 -0.23 8.19
C ASP A 97 -2.09 0.76 7.15
N PHE A 98 -1.40 0.20 6.15
CA PHE A 98 -0.76 0.98 5.10
C PHE A 98 -1.75 1.76 4.23
N PHE A 99 -2.94 1.19 3.97
CA PHE A 99 -4.00 1.89 3.23
C PHE A 99 -4.47 3.13 4.00
N ARG A 100 -4.76 2.97 5.29
CA ARG A 100 -5.19 4.09 6.13
C ARG A 100 -4.12 5.17 6.17
N TRP A 101 -2.87 4.77 6.43
CA TRP A 101 -1.77 5.71 6.54
C TRP A 101 -1.52 6.44 5.22
N LEU A 102 -1.33 5.72 4.12
CA LEU A 102 -0.97 6.34 2.84
C LEU A 102 -2.17 7.06 2.20
N CYS A 103 -3.26 6.33 1.95
CA CYS A 103 -4.35 6.84 1.11
C CYS A 103 -5.29 7.80 1.82
N VAL A 104 -5.42 7.72 3.15
CA VAL A 104 -6.33 8.59 3.91
C VAL A 104 -5.57 9.67 4.66
N ASP A 105 -4.56 9.31 5.45
CA ASP A 105 -3.91 10.27 6.35
C ASP A 105 -2.83 11.10 5.64
N ARG A 106 -2.01 10.49 4.78
CA ARG A 106 -0.89 11.17 4.11
C ARG A 106 -1.30 11.86 2.80
N LEU A 107 -1.98 11.14 1.91
CA LEU A 107 -2.35 11.66 0.59
C LEU A 107 -3.76 12.24 0.54
N ALA A 108 -4.60 11.98 1.55
CA ALA A 108 -5.98 12.44 1.62
C ALA A 108 -6.81 12.17 0.35
N LEU A 109 -6.53 11.05 -0.33
CA LEU A 109 -7.22 10.64 -1.55
C LEU A 109 -8.50 9.86 -1.26
N CYS A 110 -8.49 9.10 -0.16
CA CYS A 110 -9.58 8.22 0.24
C CYS A 110 -10.22 8.66 1.55
N CYS A 111 -11.46 8.22 1.76
CA CYS A 111 -12.20 8.41 3.00
C CYS A 111 -12.43 7.09 3.75
N LEU A 112 -12.75 7.17 5.05
CA LEU A 112 -13.14 6.00 5.84
C LEU A 112 -14.54 5.49 5.46
N PRO A 113 -14.84 4.21 5.71
CA PRO A 113 -16.21 3.70 5.63
C PRO A 113 -17.18 4.57 6.44
N GLY A 114 -18.39 4.78 5.89
CA GLY A 114 -19.40 5.64 6.50
C GLY A 114 -19.28 7.13 6.17
N THR A 115 -18.42 7.48 5.19
CA THR A 115 -18.30 8.84 4.69
C THR A 115 -18.41 8.92 3.16
N TYR A 116 -18.72 10.09 2.61
CA TYR A 116 -18.95 10.31 1.18
C TYR A 116 -18.43 11.68 0.70
N GLY A 117 -18.19 11.77 -0.62
CA GLY A 117 -17.75 12.98 -1.29
C GLY A 117 -16.28 13.33 -1.03
N PRO A 118 -15.76 14.39 -1.67
CA PRO A 118 -14.36 14.81 -1.57
C PRO A 118 -13.97 15.31 -0.16
N ASP A 119 -14.94 15.74 0.64
CA ASP A 119 -14.72 16.22 2.01
C ASP A 119 -14.92 15.11 3.07
N CYS A 120 -15.12 13.85 2.66
CA CYS A 120 -15.39 12.72 3.56
C CYS A 120 -16.52 13.01 4.58
N ARG A 121 -17.67 13.50 4.09
CA ARG A 121 -18.82 13.85 4.96
C ARG A 121 -19.49 12.58 5.48
N PRO A 122 -19.99 12.56 6.73
CA PRO A 122 -20.65 11.38 7.28
C PRO A 122 -21.94 11.08 6.51
N CYS A 123 -22.17 9.79 6.18
CA CYS A 123 -23.42 9.37 5.57
C CYS A 123 -24.60 9.65 6.50
N ALA A 124 -25.73 10.12 5.95
CA ALA A 124 -26.98 10.16 6.69
C ALA A 124 -27.44 8.71 6.95
N GLY A 125 -27.62 8.37 8.22
CA GLY A 125 -28.04 7.02 8.66
C GLY A 125 -29.51 6.71 8.36
#